data_AF-A0A382VBL4-F1
#
_entry.id   AF-A0A382VBL4-F1
#
_cell.length_a   1.000
_cell.length_b   1.000
_cell.length_c   1.000
_cell.angle_alpha   90.00
_cell.angle_beta   90.00
_cell.angle_gamma   90.00
#
_symmetry.space_group_name_H-M   'P 1'
#
loop_
_entity.id
_entity.type
_entity.pdbx_description
1 polymer ?
#
loop_
_entity_poly.entity_id
_entity_poly.type
_entity_poly.pdbx_seq_one_letter_code
_entity_poly.pdbx_strand_id
1 'polypeptide(L)'
;TKFEEVTPADPADAAATATTPQCLDGTYSIYKAFESWIQVLGVDTGEWSSDCNECYVKQKVRDHVVDMEFIPFDIEGRKINPLEATPENELEDNRQKIYDIRVVDARLTFRSKKEFFRTDKPRPVKGISNRIDTRIPDKYLRDSVVVTIHTRNIGDGI
;
A
#
# COMPACT_ATOMS: atom_id res chain seq x y z
N THR A 1 -5.34 2.13 -11.35
CA THR A 1 -4.52 1.17 -10.59
C THR A 1 -5.25 0.79 -9.33
N LYS A 2 -5.80 -0.43 -9.25
CA LYS A 2 -6.42 -0.93 -8.02
C LYS A 2 -5.29 -1.32 -7.07
N PHE A 3 -5.23 -0.69 -5.91
CA PHE A 3 -4.55 -1.29 -4.77
C PHE A 3 -5.56 -2.27 -4.17
N GLU A 4 -5.44 -3.53 -4.55
CA GLU A 4 -6.25 -4.58 -3.97
C GLU A 4 -5.80 -4.80 -2.52
N GLU A 5 -6.77 -4.94 -1.61
CA GLU A 5 -6.49 -5.37 -0.25
C GLU A 5 -5.68 -6.68 -0.34
N VAL A 6 -4.53 -6.69 0.34
CA VAL A 6 -3.61 -7.82 0.33
C VAL A 6 -4.33 -9.00 0.97
N THR A 7 -4.88 -9.88 0.12
CA THR A 7 -5.32 -11.19 0.55
C THR A 7 -4.08 -11.95 1.05
N PRO A 8 -4.14 -12.52 2.26
CA PRO A 8 -3.04 -13.31 2.78
C PRO A 8 -2.77 -14.49 1.85
N ALA A 9 -1.51 -14.93 1.85
CA ALA A 9 -0.97 -15.95 0.98
C ALA A 9 -1.92 -17.14 0.79
N ASP A 10 -2.00 -17.59 -0.46
CA ASP A 10 -2.82 -18.69 -0.97
C ASP A 10 -3.01 -19.85 0.04
N PRO A 11 -4.26 -20.19 0.42
CA PRO A 11 -4.56 -21.25 1.36
C PRO A 11 -4.59 -22.59 0.63
N ALA A 12 -3.42 -23.15 0.35
CA ALA A 12 -3.33 -24.57 0.04
C ALA A 12 -3.52 -25.46 1.30
N ASP A 13 -3.79 -24.87 2.48
CA ASP A 13 -3.74 -25.60 3.76
C ASP A 13 -4.79 -25.20 4.83
N ALA A 14 -5.95 -24.64 4.48
CA ALA A 14 -7.00 -24.47 5.49
C ALA A 14 -8.43 -24.46 4.92
N ALA A 15 -9.09 -25.60 5.02
CA ALA A 15 -10.54 -25.65 5.03
C ALA A 15 -11.10 -25.04 6.34
N ALA A 16 -12.25 -24.37 6.21
CA ALA A 16 -13.24 -24.05 7.24
C ALA A 16 -13.10 -22.76 8.08
N THR A 17 -14.21 -22.01 8.02
CA THR A 17 -14.78 -21.11 9.04
C THR A 17 -14.30 -19.66 9.08
N ALA A 18 -15.27 -18.75 9.01
CA ALA A 18 -15.15 -17.31 9.13
C ALA A 18 -14.46 -16.89 10.44
N THR A 19 -13.14 -16.84 10.38
CA THR A 19 -12.28 -16.17 11.35
C THR A 19 -11.26 -15.43 10.50
N THR A 20 -11.09 -14.13 10.75
CA THR A 20 -10.11 -13.28 10.06
C THR A 20 -8.80 -14.04 9.87
N PRO A 21 -8.29 -14.20 8.63
CA PRO A 21 -7.08 -14.98 8.38
C PRO A 21 -5.92 -14.34 9.15
N GLN A 22 -5.52 -14.97 10.24
CA GLN A 22 -4.35 -14.55 11.00
C GLN A 22 -3.11 -14.86 10.16
N CYS A 23 -2.43 -13.81 9.72
CA CYS A 23 -1.17 -13.91 9.00
C CYS A 23 -0.13 -14.58 9.93
N LEU A 24 0.23 -15.83 9.64
CA LEU A 24 1.06 -16.69 10.51
C LEU A 24 2.44 -16.11 10.88
N ASP A 25 2.89 -15.00 10.27
CA ASP A 25 4.19 -14.38 10.51
C ASP A 25 4.16 -12.84 10.64
N GLY A 26 2.98 -12.21 10.70
CA GLY A 26 2.85 -10.75 10.80
C GLY A 26 3.48 -9.97 9.63
N THR A 27 3.59 -10.58 8.45
CA THR A 27 4.11 -9.91 7.24
C THR A 27 3.12 -10.00 6.09
N TYR A 28 3.24 -9.05 5.17
CA TYR A 28 2.45 -8.89 3.96
C TYR A 28 3.29 -9.17 2.71
N SER A 29 2.60 -9.45 1.60
CA SER A 29 3.20 -9.54 0.28
C SER A 29 2.52 -8.58 -0.68
N ILE A 30 3.30 -7.95 -1.54
CA ILE A 30 2.83 -7.05 -2.59
C ILE A 30 2.68 -7.83 -3.87
N TYR A 31 1.50 -7.77 -4.45
CA TYR A 31 1.16 -8.35 -5.74
C TYR A 31 0.81 -7.24 -6.73
N LYS A 32 1.02 -7.50 -8.02
CA LYS A 32 0.58 -6.63 -9.11
C LYS A 32 -0.30 -7.40 -10.08
N ALA A 33 -1.25 -6.68 -10.67
CA ALA A 33 -2.09 -7.14 -11.77
C ALA A 33 -2.06 -6.10 -12.90
N PHE A 34 -2.23 -6.57 -14.12
CA PHE A 34 -2.47 -5.75 -15.30
C PHE A 34 -3.72 -6.31 -15.98
N GLU A 35 -4.77 -5.49 -16.00
CA GLU A 35 -6.11 -5.84 -16.44
C GLU A 35 -6.65 -4.71 -17.33
N SER A 36 -7.51 -5.07 -18.27
CA SER A 36 -8.20 -4.14 -19.14
C SER A 36 -9.56 -3.76 -18.55
N TRP A 37 -9.96 -2.48 -18.69
CA TRP A 37 -11.31 -2.03 -18.36
C TRP A 37 -12.18 -2.09 -19.61
N ILE A 38 -13.23 -2.90 -19.59
CA ILE A 38 -14.17 -3.06 -20.69
C ILE A 38 -15.47 -2.34 -20.31
N GLN A 39 -15.81 -1.31 -21.08
CA GLN A 39 -17.04 -0.53 -20.90
C GLN A 39 -17.76 -0.36 -22.23
N VAL A 40 -19.04 -0.68 -22.25
CA VAL A 40 -19.89 -0.50 -23.42
C VAL A 40 -20.24 0.98 -23.55
N LEU A 41 -20.17 1.51 -24.78
CA LEU A 41 -20.52 2.91 -25.05
C LEU A 41 -21.98 3.19 -24.63
N GLY A 42 -22.17 4.26 -23.85
CA GLY A 42 -23.49 4.66 -23.34
C GLY A 42 -23.92 3.94 -22.06
N VAL A 43 -23.05 3.14 -21.45
CA VAL A 43 -23.27 2.51 -20.15
C VAL A 43 -22.22 3.01 -19.17
N ASP A 44 -22.63 3.46 -17.98
CA ASP A 44 -21.72 4.03 -16.96
C ASP A 44 -20.97 2.95 -16.15
N THR A 45 -21.30 1.68 -16.38
CA THR A 45 -20.67 0.53 -15.73
C THR A 45 -19.83 -0.27 -16.71
N GLY A 46 -18.80 -0.93 -16.20
CA GLY A 46 -17.92 -1.79 -16.95
C GLY A 46 -17.37 -2.91 -16.07
N GLU A 47 -16.55 -3.77 -16.66
CA GLU A 47 -15.91 -4.87 -15.97
C GLU A 47 -14.39 -4.91 -16.25
N TRP A 48 -13.65 -5.41 -15.27
CA TRP A 48 -12.23 -5.69 -15.43
C TRP A 48 -12.07 -7.05 -16.12
N SER A 49 -11.24 -7.12 -17.16
CA SER A 49 -10.90 -8.34 -17.87
C SER A 49 -9.39 -8.55 -17.88
N SER A 50 -8.98 -9.77 -17.51
CA SER A 50 -7.60 -10.25 -17.62
C SER A 50 -7.35 -11.03 -18.92
N ASP A 51 -8.30 -11.01 -19.86
CA ASP A 51 -8.20 -11.71 -21.14
C ASP A 51 -7.56 -10.80 -22.20
N CYS A 52 -6.25 -10.58 -22.06
CA CYS A 52 -5.44 -9.86 -23.04
C CYS A 52 -4.01 -10.40 -23.08
N ASN A 53 -3.28 -10.19 -24.19
CA ASN A 53 -1.95 -10.77 -24.39
C ASN A 53 -0.93 -10.30 -23.35
N GLU A 54 -1.04 -9.07 -22.88
CA GLU A 54 -0.15 -8.47 -21.88
C GLU A 54 -0.66 -8.61 -20.44
N CYS A 55 -1.89 -9.12 -20.25
CA CYS A 55 -2.55 -9.21 -18.96
C CYS A 55 -1.89 -10.22 -18.03
N TYR A 56 -1.79 -9.86 -16.75
CA TYR A 56 -1.32 -10.77 -15.70
C TYR A 56 -2.06 -10.52 -14.40
N VAL A 57 -2.32 -11.57 -13.65
CA VAL A 57 -3.04 -11.51 -12.38
C VAL A 57 -2.15 -12.04 -11.25
N LYS A 58 -2.21 -11.40 -10.09
CA LYS A 58 -1.53 -11.84 -8.84
C LYS A 58 -0.03 -12.14 -9.01
N GLN A 59 0.69 -11.32 -9.76
CA GLN A 59 2.15 -11.45 -9.87
C GLN A 59 2.81 -10.92 -8.60
N LYS A 60 3.46 -11.79 -7.83
CA LYS A 60 4.14 -11.40 -6.60
C LYS A 60 5.35 -10.51 -6.91
N VAL A 61 5.32 -9.27 -6.45
CA VAL A 61 6.42 -8.30 -6.59
C VAL A 61 7.41 -8.47 -5.44
N ARG A 62 6.87 -8.52 -4.21
CA ARG A 62 7.70 -8.57 -3.01
C ARG A 62 6.98 -9.25 -1.86
N ASP A 63 7.74 -9.90 -0.99
CA ASP A 63 7.25 -10.52 0.24
C ASP A 63 7.94 -9.91 1.47
N HIS A 64 7.47 -10.29 2.66
CA HIS A 64 8.02 -9.86 3.95
C HIS A 64 7.93 -8.35 4.19
N VAL A 65 6.87 -7.72 3.71
CA VAL A 65 6.55 -6.32 4.01
C VAL A 65 5.93 -6.26 5.40
N VAL A 66 6.42 -5.39 6.26
CA VAL A 66 5.88 -5.24 7.63
C VAL A 66 5.12 -3.93 7.80
N ASP A 67 5.46 -2.92 7.03
CA ASP A 67 4.81 -1.61 7.09
C ASP A 67 4.91 -0.87 5.76
N MET A 68 3.89 -0.10 5.45
CA MET A 68 3.80 0.75 4.28
C MET A 68 3.18 2.09 4.66
N GLU A 69 3.89 3.18 4.38
CA GLU A 69 3.42 4.54 4.63
C GLU A 69 3.44 5.35 3.33
N PHE A 70 2.36 6.08 3.08
CA PHE A 70 2.27 7.06 2.00
C PHE A 70 1.96 8.42 2.62
N ILE A 71 2.76 9.43 2.28
CA ILE A 71 2.62 10.78 2.79
C ILE A 71 2.51 11.74 1.60
N PRO A 72 1.31 12.21 1.29
CA PRO A 72 1.12 13.20 0.24
C PRO A 72 1.49 14.61 0.72
N PHE A 73 2.08 15.39 -0.17
CA PHE A 73 2.45 16.79 0.04
C PHE A 73 1.87 17.67 -1.07
N ASP A 74 1.47 18.88 -0.68
CA ASP A 74 1.00 19.93 -1.58
C ASP A 74 2.17 20.67 -2.28
N ILE A 75 1.84 21.68 -3.09
CA ILE A 75 2.83 22.49 -3.83
C ILE A 75 3.76 23.31 -2.93
N GLU A 76 3.32 23.58 -1.70
CA GLU A 76 4.06 24.31 -0.68
C GLU A 76 4.89 23.36 0.20
N GLY A 77 4.85 22.06 -0.08
CA GLY A 77 5.53 21.01 0.67
C GLY A 77 4.88 20.69 2.02
N ARG A 78 3.62 21.08 2.24
CA ARG A 78 2.87 20.76 3.45
C ARG A 78 2.20 19.41 3.31
N LYS A 79 2.17 18.66 4.41
CA LYS A 79 1.53 17.35 4.44
C LYS A 79 0.01 17.51 4.29
N ILE A 80 -0.56 16.80 3.33
CA ILE A 80 -2.00 16.71 3.16
C ILE A 80 -2.53 15.64 4.13
N ASN A 81 -3.58 15.99 4.89
CA ASN A 81 -4.26 15.05 5.77
C ASN A 81 -5.22 14.16 4.96
N PRO A 82 -4.99 12.85 4.86
CA PRO A 82 -5.84 11.97 4.05
C PRO A 82 -7.26 11.82 4.62
N LEU A 83 -7.49 12.13 5.90
CA LEU A 83 -8.83 12.09 6.49
C LEU A 83 -9.69 13.30 6.08
N GLU A 84 -9.05 14.40 5.68
CA GLU A 84 -9.74 15.60 5.20
C GLU A 84 -9.89 15.55 3.67
N ALA A 85 -8.84 15.14 2.97
CA ALA A 85 -8.79 15.08 1.52
C ALA A 85 -9.51 13.84 0.98
N THR A 86 -10.84 13.80 1.12
CA THR A 86 -11.71 12.75 0.58
C THR A 86 -12.72 13.33 -0.42
N PRO A 87 -13.08 12.60 -1.49
CA PRO A 87 -14.06 13.09 -2.47
C PRO A 87 -15.44 13.36 -1.86
N GLU A 88 -15.77 12.62 -0.81
CA GLU A 88 -17.04 12.67 -0.07
C GLU A 88 -17.08 13.79 0.99
N ASN A 89 -15.98 14.53 1.21
CA ASN A 89 -15.92 15.56 2.25
C ASN A 89 -16.94 16.67 1.96
N GLU A 90 -17.69 17.16 2.95
CA GLU A 90 -18.70 18.21 2.74
C GLU A 90 -18.09 19.56 2.33
N LEU A 91 -16.86 19.85 2.73
CA LEU A 91 -16.15 21.10 2.43
C LEU A 91 -15.40 20.96 1.09
N GLU A 92 -15.73 21.83 0.13
CA GLU A 92 -15.10 21.86 -1.20
C GLU A 92 -13.58 22.03 -1.11
N ASP A 93 -13.09 22.96 -0.30
CA ASP A 93 -11.66 23.18 -0.09
C ASP A 93 -10.92 21.91 0.36
N ASN A 94 -11.59 21.05 1.13
CA ASN A 94 -11.03 19.77 1.55
C ASN A 94 -11.04 18.72 0.44
N ARG A 95 -12.10 18.65 -0.37
CA ARG A 95 -12.16 17.77 -1.55
C ARG A 95 -11.05 18.13 -2.54
N GLN A 96 -10.82 19.42 -2.75
CA GLN A 96 -9.83 19.93 -3.70
C GLN A 96 -8.38 19.59 -3.33
N LYS A 97 -8.08 19.35 -2.04
CA LYS A 97 -6.73 18.94 -1.59
C LYS A 97 -6.21 17.68 -2.30
N ILE A 98 -7.08 16.79 -2.77
CA ILE A 98 -6.66 15.59 -3.53
C ILE A 98 -5.99 15.98 -4.86
N TYR A 99 -6.48 17.06 -5.48
CA TYR A 99 -5.97 17.57 -6.75
C TYR A 99 -4.74 18.46 -6.59
N ASP A 100 -4.32 18.78 -5.36
CA ASP A 100 -3.10 19.54 -5.11
C ASP A 100 -1.91 18.66 -4.69
N ILE A 101 -2.05 17.33 -4.75
CA ILE A 101 -0.96 16.42 -4.41
C ILE A 101 0.16 16.55 -5.47
N ARG A 102 1.30 17.12 -5.08
CA ARG A 102 2.48 17.29 -5.95
C ARG A 102 3.53 16.22 -5.78
N VAL A 103 3.68 15.75 -4.54
CA VAL A 103 4.69 14.76 -4.17
C VAL A 103 4.07 13.76 -3.22
N VAL A 104 4.42 12.49 -3.38
CA VAL A 104 4.10 11.44 -2.41
C VAL A 104 5.41 10.79 -1.98
N ASP A 105 5.69 10.87 -0.69
CA ASP A 105 6.72 10.02 -0.10
C ASP A 105 6.12 8.66 0.21
N ALA A 106 6.68 7.64 -0.42
CA ALA A 106 6.36 6.24 -0.17
C ALA A 106 7.48 5.60 0.64
N ARG A 107 7.12 5.01 1.78
CA ARG A 107 8.02 4.20 2.58
C ARG A 107 7.55 2.77 2.64
N LEU A 108 8.44 1.84 2.33
CA LEU A 108 8.24 0.40 2.48
C LEU A 108 9.23 -0.13 3.50
N THR A 109 8.74 -0.82 4.53
CA THR A 109 9.58 -1.51 5.50
C THR A 109 9.49 -3.01 5.29
N PHE A 110 10.65 -3.64 5.11
CA PHE A 110 10.78 -5.07 4.90
C PHE A 110 11.41 -5.73 6.12
N ARG A 111 11.11 -7.01 6.32
CA ARG A 111 11.74 -7.90 7.29
C ARG A 111 12.61 -8.92 6.58
N SER A 112 13.73 -9.32 7.18
CA SER A 112 14.57 -10.40 6.65
C SER A 112 13.83 -11.74 6.65
N LYS A 113 14.05 -12.57 5.62
CA LYS A 113 13.44 -13.91 5.53
C LYS A 113 13.94 -14.89 6.58
N LYS A 114 15.15 -14.66 7.08
CA LYS A 114 15.82 -15.49 8.09
C LYS A 114 16.15 -14.66 9.31
N GLU A 115 16.33 -15.33 10.44
CA GLU A 115 16.91 -14.71 11.64
C GLU A 115 18.26 -14.07 11.27
N PHE A 116 18.37 -12.78 11.51
CA PHE A 116 19.60 -12.02 11.30
C PHE A 116 20.38 -11.85 12.61
N PHE A 117 19.65 -11.74 13.73
CA PHE A 117 20.23 -11.55 15.05
C PHE A 117 20.24 -12.84 15.86
N ARG A 118 21.27 -13.01 16.70
CA ARG A 118 21.41 -14.17 17.59
C ARG A 118 20.41 -14.16 18.75
N THR A 119 20.11 -12.98 19.25
CA THR A 119 19.27 -12.78 20.44
C THR A 119 18.00 -12.03 20.08
N ASP A 120 16.92 -12.48 20.69
CA ASP A 120 15.65 -11.81 20.68
C ASP A 120 15.72 -10.53 21.52
N LYS A 121 15.64 -9.36 20.87
CA LYS A 121 15.73 -8.04 21.52
C LYS A 121 14.84 -7.04 20.80
N PRO A 122 14.18 -6.12 21.52
CA PRO A 122 13.39 -5.06 20.89
C PRO A 122 14.32 -4.13 20.12
N ARG A 123 14.06 -3.98 18.82
CA ARG A 123 14.78 -3.06 17.92
C ARG A 123 13.75 -2.15 17.26
N PRO A 124 13.52 -0.94 17.79
CA PRO A 124 12.47 -0.08 17.28
C PRO A 124 12.83 0.42 15.89
N VAL A 125 11.88 0.30 14.96
CA VAL A 125 11.94 0.98 13.66
C VAL A 125 11.00 2.17 13.74
N LYS A 126 11.55 3.37 13.56
CA LYS A 126 10.77 4.61 13.62
C LYS A 126 10.18 4.90 12.24
N GLY A 127 8.86 4.90 12.12
CA GLY A 127 8.03 5.40 11.01
C GLY A 127 8.28 6.89 10.71
N ILE A 128 7.97 7.36 9.49
CA ILE A 128 8.07 8.80 9.17
C ILE A 128 6.99 9.57 9.94
N SER A 129 5.84 8.94 10.12
CA SER A 129 4.70 9.48 10.88
C SER A 129 4.89 9.45 12.42
N ASN A 130 6.13 9.27 12.92
CA ASN A 130 6.43 8.98 14.33
C ASN A 130 5.75 7.71 14.88
N ARG A 131 5.18 6.85 14.03
CA ARG A 131 4.80 5.48 14.40
C ARG A 131 6.06 4.69 14.73
N ILE A 132 6.36 4.51 16.01
CA ILE A 132 7.45 3.63 16.42
C ILE A 132 6.84 2.24 16.58
N ASP A 133 7.28 1.29 15.75
CA ASP A 133 7.01 -0.10 16.06
C ASP A 133 7.97 -0.56 17.17
N THR A 134 7.52 -0.38 18.42
CA THR A 134 8.24 -0.80 19.63
C THR A 134 7.89 -2.23 20.05
N ARG A 135 6.97 -2.90 19.35
CA ARG A 135 6.10 -3.90 20.00
C ARG A 135 6.60 -5.32 19.95
N ILE A 136 7.67 -5.65 19.23
CA ILE A 136 8.05 -7.05 19.06
C ILE A 136 9.56 -7.21 19.20
N PRO A 137 10.07 -7.69 20.36
CA PRO A 137 11.40 -8.27 20.36
C PRO A 137 11.38 -9.40 19.34
N ASP A 138 12.30 -9.32 18.36
CA ASP A 138 12.54 -10.45 17.48
C ASP A 138 14.02 -10.54 17.05
N LYS A 139 14.30 -11.52 16.20
CA LYS A 139 15.63 -11.78 15.63
C LYS A 139 15.76 -11.33 14.17
N TYR A 140 14.79 -10.59 13.64
CA TYR A 140 14.75 -10.28 12.22
C TYR A 140 15.23 -8.85 11.95
N LEU A 141 15.98 -8.68 10.88
CA LEU A 141 16.41 -7.36 10.44
C LEU A 141 15.23 -6.69 9.75
N ARG A 142 14.93 -5.45 10.14
CA ARG A 142 14.01 -4.59 9.41
C ARG A 142 14.79 -3.50 8.70
N ASP A 143 14.45 -3.27 7.44
CA ASP A 143 15.04 -2.23 6.62
C ASP A 143 13.95 -1.47 5.88
N SER A 144 14.14 -0.16 5.70
CA SER A 144 13.15 0.73 5.10
C SER A 144 13.71 1.41 3.87
N VAL A 145 12.97 1.34 2.77
CA VAL A 145 13.23 2.12 1.56
C VAL A 145 12.25 3.28 1.54
N VAL A 146 12.76 4.49 1.30
CA VAL A 146 11.95 5.70 1.12
C VAL A 146 12.17 6.23 -0.29
N VAL A 147 11.07 6.49 -0.99
CA VAL A 147 11.07 7.02 -2.35
C VAL A 147 10.13 8.22 -2.41
N THR A 148 10.65 9.33 -2.93
CA THR A 148 9.87 10.54 -3.21
C THR A 148 9.38 10.48 -4.66
N ILE A 149 8.07 10.52 -4.85
CA ILE A 149 7.43 10.35 -6.16
C ILE A 149 6.75 11.67 -6.52
N HIS A 150 7.15 12.27 -7.64
CA HIS A 150 6.49 13.46 -8.17
C HIS A 150 5.23 13.09 -8.97
N THR A 151 4.07 13.60 -8.60
CA THR A 151 2.75 13.21 -9.12
C THR A 151 2.20 14.18 -10.16
N ARG A 152 2.86 14.25 -11.33
CA ARG A 152 2.49 15.19 -12.41
C ARG A 152 1.04 15.05 -12.90
N ASN A 153 0.51 13.83 -12.96
CA ASN A 153 -0.81 13.57 -13.55
C ASN A 153 -1.97 13.73 -12.55
N ILE A 154 -1.70 14.06 -11.29
CA ILE A 154 -2.72 14.18 -10.23
C ILE A 154 -2.80 15.61 -9.72
N GLY A 155 -1.65 16.29 -9.59
CA GLY A 155 -1.55 17.62 -9.00
C GLY A 155 -1.76 18.80 -9.96
N ASP A 156 -1.53 18.61 -11.26
CA ASP A 156 -1.26 19.76 -12.16
C ASP A 156 -2.45 20.31 -12.93
N GLY A 157 -3.65 19.77 -12.70
CA GLY A 157 -4.85 20.18 -13.43
C GLY A 157 -4.78 19.80 -14.92
N ILE A 158 -5.87 19.25 -15.45
CA ILE A 158 -6.21 19.39 -16.86
C ILE A 158 -7.30 20.44 -16.92
#